data_AF-A0A520CT10-F1
#
_entry.id   AF-A0A520CT10-F1
#
_cell.length_a   1.000
_cell.length_b   1.000
_cell.length_c   1.000
_cell.angle_alpha   90.00
_cell.angle_beta   90.00
_cell.angle_gamma   90.00
#
_symmetry.space_group_name_H-M   'P 1'
#
loop_
_entity.id
_entity.type
_entity.pdbx_description
1 polymer ?
#
loop_
_entity_poly.entity_id
_entity_poly.type
_entity_poly.pdbx_seq_one_letter_code
_entity_poly.pdbx_strand_id
1 'polypeptide(L)'
;MKNITKIFLLLSCLSMYSCASAQNATQITQKTDELAEKMLIYQLSNGAWPKQLVGGAVVKYEMPLTDALLTKIKATTEMHATIDNKATSREITALVKAYKNTSNQAYLKAAERGLDYLFKAQYANGGWPQYYPDKSSYRAEITYNDDAMINVMNIMLNIVTKTNDFDVVNKSYLGKAEDAVKRGVECILKTQVVQNGKLTIWGAQYDQNTLKPAKARNFEPASYSTSESVGIVKFLMRLKNPSIDVKNAVTNAIAWFESAKITGFKFAKFPDGKDTGLIADATSTIWARFYDFNTNKPIFGDRDNSVKNNVADISFERRNGYAWYGAWPLNLIAKDYPKWQKANQ
;
A
#
# COMPACT_ATOMS: atom_id res chain seq x y z
N MET A 1 -66.39 25.40 -77.93
CA MET A 1 -65.63 26.58 -77.48
C MET A 1 -66.26 27.04 -76.18
N LYS A 2 -65.49 27.01 -75.08
CA LYS A 2 -65.97 27.02 -73.70
C LYS A 2 -66.22 28.44 -73.19
N ASN A 3 -67.32 28.58 -72.44
CA ASN A 3 -67.77 29.77 -71.73
C ASN A 3 -66.89 30.09 -70.51
N ILE A 4 -66.82 31.39 -70.22
CA ILE A 4 -66.18 32.05 -69.08
C ILE A 4 -67.15 32.06 -67.89
N THR A 5 -66.69 31.74 -66.68
CA THR A 5 -67.25 32.32 -65.44
C THR A 5 -66.17 32.35 -64.35
N LYS A 6 -65.98 33.53 -63.75
CA LYS A 6 -65.08 33.82 -62.62
C LYS A 6 -65.65 33.28 -61.30
N ILE A 7 -64.83 32.70 -60.44
CA ILE A 7 -65.14 32.47 -59.02
C ILE A 7 -63.93 32.83 -58.16
N PHE A 8 -64.17 33.72 -57.18
CA PHE A 8 -63.29 34.10 -56.07
C PHE A 8 -62.99 32.88 -55.18
N LEU A 9 -61.75 32.72 -54.69
CA LEU A 9 -61.53 31.93 -53.48
C LEU A 9 -60.45 32.55 -52.57
N LEU A 10 -60.78 32.53 -51.29
CA LEU A 10 -60.17 33.18 -50.14
C LEU A 10 -58.75 32.70 -49.81
N LEU A 11 -57.95 33.64 -49.29
CA LEU A 11 -56.77 33.39 -48.46
C LEU A 11 -57.15 32.61 -47.19
N SER A 12 -56.49 31.48 -46.95
CA SER A 12 -56.40 30.86 -45.62
C SER A 12 -54.93 30.64 -45.25
N CYS A 13 -54.44 31.46 -44.32
CA CYS A 13 -53.14 31.27 -43.67
C CYS A 13 -53.23 30.06 -42.74
N LEU A 14 -52.60 28.94 -43.11
CA LEU A 14 -52.28 27.88 -42.15
C LEU A 14 -50.90 28.16 -41.54
N SER A 15 -50.91 28.57 -40.29
CA SER A 15 -49.72 28.60 -39.43
C SER A 15 -49.26 27.16 -39.15
N MET A 16 -48.06 26.81 -39.62
CA MET A 16 -47.37 25.61 -39.15
C MET A 16 -46.84 25.88 -37.74
N TYR A 17 -47.58 25.43 -36.72
CA TYR A 17 -47.00 25.24 -35.40
C TYR A 17 -46.14 23.96 -35.42
N SER A 18 -44.83 24.14 -35.58
CA SER A 18 -43.86 23.09 -35.30
C SER A 18 -43.85 22.82 -33.79
N CYS A 19 -44.38 21.67 -33.37
CA CYS A 19 -44.14 21.14 -32.04
C CYS A 19 -42.67 20.70 -31.93
N ALA A 20 -41.79 21.62 -31.57
CA ALA A 20 -40.48 21.28 -31.06
C ALA A 20 -40.66 20.77 -29.62
N SER A 21 -40.72 19.45 -29.45
CA SER A 21 -40.56 18.84 -28.14
C SER A 21 -39.10 19.02 -27.70
N ALA A 22 -38.86 20.05 -26.87
CA ALA A 22 -37.62 20.18 -26.14
C ALA A 22 -37.48 18.98 -25.20
N GLN A 23 -36.73 17.96 -25.63
CA GLN A 23 -36.18 16.98 -24.72
C GLN A 23 -35.17 17.72 -23.84
N ASN A 24 -35.62 18.14 -22.65
CA ASN A 24 -34.73 18.47 -21.56
C ASN A 24 -33.98 17.19 -21.19
N ALA A 25 -32.85 16.95 -21.87
CA ALA A 25 -31.85 16.02 -21.39
C ALA A 25 -31.43 16.54 -20.03
N THR A 26 -31.96 15.92 -18.97
CA THR A 26 -31.50 16.14 -17.61
C THR A 26 -30.02 15.79 -17.66
N GLN A 27 -29.15 16.80 -17.62
CA GLN A 27 -27.73 16.58 -17.39
C GLN A 27 -27.66 15.91 -16.02
N ILE A 28 -27.60 14.58 -16.00
CA ILE A 28 -27.28 13.84 -14.80
C ILE A 28 -25.83 14.20 -14.51
N THR A 29 -25.64 15.20 -13.65
CA THR A 29 -24.32 15.54 -13.13
C THR A 29 -23.81 14.29 -12.44
N GLN A 30 -22.81 13.64 -13.04
CA GLN A 30 -22.20 12.45 -12.49
C GLN A 30 -21.67 12.79 -11.10
N LYS A 31 -22.08 12.04 -10.07
CA LYS A 31 -21.62 12.27 -8.71
C LYS A 31 -20.10 12.09 -8.66
N THR A 32 -19.42 13.01 -7.99
CA THR A 32 -17.95 12.98 -7.84
C THR A 32 -17.53 12.83 -6.39
N ASP A 33 -16.28 12.46 -6.19
CA ASP A 33 -15.59 12.42 -4.90
C ASP A 33 -14.31 13.27 -5.03
N GLU A 34 -14.16 14.28 -4.17
CA GLU A 34 -13.08 15.28 -4.31
C GLU A 34 -11.68 14.63 -4.25
N LEU A 35 -11.50 13.64 -3.37
CA LEU A 35 -10.23 12.94 -3.25
C LEU A 35 -9.96 12.09 -4.50
N ALA A 36 -10.99 11.38 -4.99
CA ALA A 36 -10.89 10.58 -6.21
C ALA A 36 -10.53 11.43 -7.43
N GLU A 37 -11.15 12.60 -7.60
CA GLU A 37 -10.82 13.55 -8.69
C GLU A 37 -9.34 13.93 -8.66
N LYS A 38 -8.80 14.24 -7.48
CA LYS A 38 -7.36 14.52 -7.34
C LYS A 38 -6.52 13.29 -7.65
N MET A 39 -6.89 12.09 -7.18
CA MET A 39 -6.15 10.86 -7.46
C MET A 39 -6.08 10.57 -8.97
N LEU A 40 -7.13 10.84 -9.75
CA LEU A 40 -7.11 10.69 -11.21
C LEU A 40 -6.00 11.55 -11.85
N ILE A 41 -5.83 12.78 -11.38
CA ILE A 41 -4.84 13.74 -11.91
C ILE A 41 -3.40 13.29 -11.63
N TYR A 42 -3.16 12.63 -10.50
CA TYR A 42 -1.83 12.14 -10.11
C TYR A 42 -1.48 10.76 -10.70
N GLN A 43 -2.41 10.08 -11.36
CA GLN A 43 -2.15 8.74 -11.90
C GLN A 43 -1.13 8.80 -13.04
N LEU A 44 -0.07 8.00 -12.94
CA LEU A 44 0.99 7.94 -13.94
C LEU A 44 0.54 7.17 -15.19
N SER A 45 1.31 7.29 -16.27
CA SER A 45 1.04 6.61 -17.55
C SER A 45 0.89 5.09 -17.40
N ASN A 46 1.70 4.47 -16.53
CA ASN A 46 1.68 3.04 -16.24
C ASN A 46 0.55 2.60 -15.29
N GLY A 47 -0.32 3.51 -14.84
CA GLY A 47 -1.47 3.22 -13.98
C GLY A 47 -1.19 3.30 -12.47
N ALA A 48 0.07 3.41 -12.05
CA ALA A 48 0.44 3.55 -10.64
C ALA A 48 0.39 5.00 -10.15
N TRP A 49 0.74 5.18 -8.87
CA TRP A 49 0.91 6.50 -8.27
C TRP A 49 2.31 6.66 -7.66
N PRO A 50 2.84 7.89 -7.66
CA PRO A 50 4.07 8.20 -6.99
C PRO A 50 3.80 8.54 -5.51
N LYS A 51 4.78 8.30 -4.64
CA LYS A 51 4.80 8.91 -3.29
C LYS A 51 5.36 10.34 -3.31
N GLN A 52 6.19 10.63 -4.31
CA GLN A 52 6.89 11.90 -4.51
C GLN A 52 6.89 12.23 -6.00
N LEU A 53 6.62 13.49 -6.32
CA LEU A 53 6.73 14.04 -7.66
C LEU A 53 8.20 14.28 -8.02
N VAL A 54 8.44 14.58 -9.30
CA VAL A 54 9.73 15.08 -9.78
C VAL A 54 10.22 16.25 -8.91
N GLY A 55 11.50 16.20 -8.53
CA GLY A 55 12.09 17.15 -7.57
C GLY A 55 11.83 16.83 -6.09
N GLY A 56 11.24 15.67 -5.77
CA GLY A 56 11.14 15.13 -4.40
C GLY A 56 9.96 15.65 -3.57
N ALA A 57 9.04 16.42 -4.17
CA ALA A 57 7.87 16.93 -3.48
C ALA A 57 6.91 15.78 -3.12
N VAL A 58 6.62 15.62 -1.82
CA VAL A 58 5.71 14.56 -1.33
C VAL A 58 4.29 14.80 -1.83
N VAL A 59 3.62 13.75 -2.29
CA VAL A 59 2.21 13.81 -2.72
C VAL A 59 1.31 14.07 -1.52
N LYS A 60 0.50 15.12 -1.63
CA LYS A 60 -0.44 15.61 -0.62
C LYS A 60 -1.75 16.01 -1.29
N TYR A 61 -2.78 15.17 -1.19
CA TYR A 61 -4.07 15.40 -1.86
C TYR A 61 -4.89 16.53 -1.21
N GLU A 62 -4.53 16.97 -0.01
CA GLU A 62 -5.12 18.13 0.66
C GLU A 62 -4.69 19.47 0.03
N MET A 63 -3.59 19.49 -0.75
CA MET A 63 -3.08 20.72 -1.36
C MET A 63 -3.95 21.16 -2.56
N PRO A 64 -4.11 22.48 -2.78
CA PRO A 64 -4.77 22.99 -3.98
C PRO A 64 -3.93 22.70 -5.24
N LEU A 65 -4.61 22.39 -6.35
CA LEU A 65 -4.00 22.09 -7.64
C LEU A 65 -3.61 23.39 -8.38
N THR A 66 -2.53 24.02 -7.92
CA THR A 66 -1.96 25.19 -8.60
C THR A 66 -1.31 24.80 -9.94
N ASP A 67 -1.15 25.75 -10.86
CA ASP A 67 -0.48 25.51 -12.15
C ASP A 67 0.94 24.95 -11.99
N ALA A 68 1.66 25.44 -10.98
CA ALA A 68 3.00 24.94 -10.64
C ALA A 68 2.97 23.47 -10.19
N LEU A 69 1.97 23.08 -9.40
CA LEU A 69 1.80 21.69 -8.96
C LEU A 69 1.37 20.79 -10.13
N LEU A 70 0.41 21.24 -10.95
CA LEU A 70 -0.03 20.53 -12.15
C LEU A 70 1.13 20.29 -13.13
N THR A 71 2.02 21.28 -13.29
CA THR A 71 3.23 21.14 -14.10
C THR A 71 4.15 20.03 -13.56
N LYS A 72 4.38 19.99 -12.24
CA LYS A 72 5.17 18.93 -11.60
C LYS A 72 4.53 17.55 -11.72
N ILE A 73 3.21 17.46 -11.55
CA ILE A 73 2.45 16.21 -11.73
C ILE A 73 2.64 15.69 -13.15
N LYS A 74 2.39 16.54 -14.16
CA LYS A 74 2.55 16.18 -15.58
C LYS A 74 3.97 15.76 -15.94
N ALA A 75 4.98 16.37 -15.31
CA ALA A 75 6.39 16.03 -15.54
C ALA A 75 6.86 14.77 -14.77
N THR A 76 6.06 14.26 -13.83
CA THR A 76 6.43 13.06 -13.07
C THR A 76 6.19 11.82 -13.91
N THR A 77 7.25 11.04 -14.15
CA THR A 77 7.20 9.86 -15.02
C THR A 77 6.93 8.58 -14.25
N GLU A 78 6.67 7.49 -14.98
CA GLU A 78 6.49 6.14 -14.43
C GLU A 78 7.66 5.64 -13.57
N MET A 79 8.85 6.22 -13.69
CA MET A 79 9.99 5.89 -12.81
C MET A 79 9.75 6.25 -11.33
N HIS A 80 8.74 7.08 -11.04
CA HIS A 80 8.33 7.42 -9.67
C HIS A 80 7.21 6.51 -9.13
N ALA A 81 6.67 5.60 -9.95
CA ALA A 81 5.66 4.64 -9.53
C ALA A 81 6.21 3.72 -8.44
N THR A 82 5.46 3.61 -7.35
CA THR A 82 5.92 2.90 -6.16
C THR A 82 4.75 2.38 -5.32
N ILE A 83 5.05 1.36 -4.52
CA ILE A 83 4.16 0.85 -3.48
C ILE A 83 4.58 1.30 -2.07
N ASP A 84 5.65 2.09 -1.98
CA ASP A 84 6.17 2.65 -0.74
C ASP A 84 5.26 3.73 -0.15
N ASN A 85 5.26 3.90 1.18
CA ASN A 85 4.39 4.84 1.90
C ASN A 85 2.90 4.75 1.49
N LYS A 86 2.43 3.55 1.18
CA LYS A 86 1.06 3.25 0.70
C LYS A 86 0.71 3.85 -0.66
N ALA A 87 1.67 4.39 -1.40
CA ALA A 87 1.40 4.82 -2.78
C ALA A 87 0.89 3.63 -3.61
N THR A 88 0.06 3.92 -4.60
CA THR A 88 -0.68 2.97 -5.43
C THR A 88 -1.76 2.19 -4.68
N SER A 89 -1.46 1.59 -3.53
CA SER A 89 -2.43 0.82 -2.75
C SER A 89 -3.51 1.67 -2.09
N ARG A 90 -3.16 2.86 -1.57
CA ARG A 90 -4.10 3.85 -1.04
C ARG A 90 -5.06 4.30 -2.13
N GLU A 91 -4.53 4.66 -3.29
CA GLU A 91 -5.31 5.20 -4.40
C GLU A 91 -6.27 4.17 -4.98
N ILE A 92 -5.82 2.93 -5.22
CA ILE A 92 -6.70 1.85 -5.68
C ILE A 92 -7.86 1.65 -4.71
N THR A 93 -7.57 1.54 -3.41
CA THR A 93 -8.60 1.30 -2.38
C THR A 93 -9.59 2.47 -2.29
N ALA A 94 -9.10 3.70 -2.35
CA ALA A 94 -9.94 4.90 -2.32
C ALA A 94 -10.81 5.03 -3.57
N LEU A 95 -10.28 4.75 -4.75
CA LEU A 95 -10.99 4.84 -6.03
C LEU A 95 -12.07 3.76 -6.17
N VAL A 96 -11.81 2.53 -5.72
CA VAL A 96 -12.84 1.45 -5.67
C VAL A 96 -14.00 1.86 -4.76
N LYS A 97 -13.69 2.40 -3.57
CA LYS A 97 -14.70 2.91 -2.63
C LYS A 97 -15.47 4.10 -3.21
N ALA A 98 -14.78 5.05 -3.84
CA ALA A 98 -15.40 6.20 -4.48
C ALA A 98 -16.35 5.76 -5.60
N TYR A 99 -15.95 4.77 -6.41
CA TYR A 99 -16.83 4.16 -7.41
C TYR A 99 -18.11 3.59 -6.80
N LYS A 100 -18.02 2.81 -5.71
CA LYS A 100 -19.20 2.29 -5.01
C LYS A 100 -20.19 3.38 -4.57
N ASN A 101 -19.67 4.54 -4.17
CA ASN A 101 -20.47 5.65 -3.66
C ASN A 101 -21.04 6.57 -4.74
N THR A 102 -20.50 6.51 -5.96
CA THR A 102 -20.76 7.51 -7.02
C THR A 102 -21.20 6.90 -8.34
N SER A 103 -20.92 5.62 -8.56
CA SER A 103 -21.00 4.93 -9.85
C SER A 103 -20.16 5.58 -10.95
N ASN A 104 -19.16 6.40 -10.59
CA ASN A 104 -18.30 7.08 -11.57
C ASN A 104 -17.26 6.12 -12.16
N GLN A 105 -17.50 5.69 -13.39
CA GLN A 105 -16.66 4.74 -14.11
C GLN A 105 -15.19 5.18 -14.27
N ALA A 106 -14.90 6.48 -14.24
CA ALA A 106 -13.52 6.96 -14.28
C ALA A 106 -12.70 6.45 -13.08
N TYR A 107 -13.32 6.37 -11.89
CA TYR A 107 -12.64 5.90 -10.68
C TYR A 107 -12.34 4.40 -10.76
N LEU A 108 -13.31 3.59 -11.21
CA LEU A 108 -13.09 2.15 -11.38
C LEU A 108 -12.00 1.88 -12.41
N LYS A 109 -12.05 2.54 -13.58
CA LYS A 109 -11.02 2.39 -14.62
C LYS A 109 -9.63 2.77 -14.11
N ALA A 110 -9.52 3.84 -13.34
CA ALA A 110 -8.25 4.24 -12.75
C ALA A 110 -7.75 3.22 -11.72
N ALA A 111 -8.62 2.72 -10.84
CA ALA A 111 -8.26 1.66 -9.90
C ALA A 111 -7.75 0.40 -10.62
N GLU A 112 -8.44 -0.03 -11.68
CA GLU A 112 -8.07 -1.21 -12.47
C GLU A 112 -6.73 -1.04 -13.21
N ARG A 113 -6.42 0.16 -13.73
CA ARG A 113 -5.07 0.46 -14.25
C ARG A 113 -3.99 0.33 -13.17
N GLY A 114 -4.31 0.70 -11.93
CA GLY A 114 -3.45 0.45 -10.78
C GLY A 114 -3.27 -1.04 -10.49
N LEU A 115 -4.31 -1.85 -10.63
CA LEU A 115 -4.23 -3.31 -10.48
C LEU A 115 -3.33 -3.92 -11.57
N ASP A 116 -3.49 -3.51 -12.83
CA ASP A 116 -2.63 -3.96 -13.93
C ASP A 116 -1.15 -3.69 -13.65
N TYR A 117 -0.83 -2.51 -13.10
CA TYR A 117 0.52 -2.21 -12.64
C TYR A 117 1.01 -3.19 -11.57
N LEU A 118 0.19 -3.45 -10.54
CA LEU A 118 0.58 -4.35 -9.44
C LEU A 118 0.81 -5.79 -9.95
N PHE A 119 -0.03 -6.29 -10.86
CA PHE A 119 0.19 -7.61 -11.48
C PHE A 119 1.45 -7.65 -12.33
N LYS A 120 1.74 -6.58 -13.09
CA LYS A 120 2.94 -6.48 -13.92
C LYS A 120 4.22 -6.38 -13.10
N ALA A 121 4.16 -5.76 -11.92
CA ALA A 121 5.30 -5.56 -11.03
C ALA A 121 5.69 -6.81 -10.22
N GLN A 122 4.80 -7.82 -10.10
CA GLN A 122 5.10 -9.01 -9.31
C GLN A 122 6.20 -9.85 -9.97
N TYR A 123 7.26 -10.15 -9.23
CA TYR A 123 8.32 -11.04 -9.70
C TYR A 123 7.85 -12.48 -9.85
N ALA A 124 8.59 -13.28 -10.64
CA ALA A 124 8.30 -14.69 -10.83
C ALA A 124 8.27 -15.48 -9.51
N ASN A 125 9.16 -15.14 -8.56
CA ASN A 125 9.22 -15.72 -7.22
C ASN A 125 8.11 -15.24 -6.27
N GLY A 126 7.23 -14.34 -6.72
CA GLY A 126 6.05 -13.88 -5.99
C GLY A 126 6.23 -12.60 -5.18
N GLY A 127 7.45 -12.08 -5.05
CA GLY A 127 7.70 -10.81 -4.36
C GLY A 127 7.35 -9.58 -5.19
N TRP A 128 7.28 -8.42 -4.54
CA TRP A 128 7.09 -7.12 -5.20
C TRP A 128 8.23 -6.15 -4.91
N PRO A 129 8.72 -5.42 -5.93
CA PRO A 129 9.69 -4.36 -5.73
C PRO A 129 9.07 -3.13 -5.06
N GLN A 130 9.89 -2.31 -4.43
CA GLN A 130 9.46 -1.00 -3.91
C GLN A 130 9.00 -0.06 -5.04
N TYR A 131 9.75 -0.02 -6.15
CA TYR A 131 9.43 0.76 -7.35
C TYR A 131 9.39 -0.14 -8.59
N TYR A 132 8.58 0.24 -9.57
CA TYR A 132 8.56 -0.41 -10.87
C TYR A 132 8.16 0.64 -11.93
N PRO A 133 8.86 0.76 -13.07
CA PRO A 133 9.92 -0.10 -13.58
C PRO A 133 11.33 0.26 -13.08
N ASP A 134 11.49 1.24 -12.18
CA ASP A 134 12.79 1.60 -11.62
C ASP A 134 13.37 0.48 -10.75
N LYS A 135 14.49 -0.08 -11.19
CA LYS A 135 15.22 -1.16 -10.51
C LYS A 135 16.56 -0.69 -9.92
N SER A 136 16.76 0.61 -9.76
CA SER A 136 18.00 1.13 -9.19
C SER A 136 18.12 0.85 -7.70
N SER A 137 19.32 0.45 -7.24
CA SER A 137 19.62 0.26 -5.81
C SER A 137 18.61 -0.68 -5.12
N TYR A 138 18.26 -0.40 -3.86
CA TYR A 138 17.30 -1.17 -3.08
C TYR A 138 15.85 -1.09 -3.61
N ARG A 139 15.57 -0.26 -4.63
CA ARG A 139 14.19 -0.08 -5.14
C ARG A 139 13.64 -1.34 -5.80
N ALA A 140 14.53 -2.18 -6.31
CA ALA A 140 14.18 -3.43 -6.97
C ALA A 140 13.88 -4.57 -5.97
N GLU A 141 14.32 -4.43 -4.72
CA GLU A 141 14.23 -5.49 -3.73
C GLU A 141 12.80 -5.84 -3.37
N ILE A 142 12.58 -7.11 -3.01
CA ILE A 142 11.30 -7.55 -2.45
C ILE A 142 11.10 -6.78 -1.16
N THR A 143 10.06 -5.94 -1.11
CA THR A 143 9.95 -4.90 -0.08
C THR A 143 8.76 -5.14 0.83
N TYR A 144 9.05 -5.52 2.07
CA TYR A 144 8.06 -5.50 3.16
C TYR A 144 8.01 -4.16 3.89
N ASN A 145 9.10 -3.36 3.83
CA ASN A 145 9.20 -2.04 4.44
C ASN A 145 7.95 -1.17 4.21
N ASP A 146 7.48 -0.53 5.28
CA ASP A 146 6.29 0.32 5.31
C ASP A 146 5.02 -0.41 4.80
N ASP A 147 4.93 -1.71 5.12
CA ASP A 147 3.91 -2.65 4.64
C ASP A 147 3.75 -2.72 3.11
N ALA A 148 4.76 -2.33 2.32
CA ALA A 148 4.62 -2.13 0.88
C ALA A 148 4.04 -3.36 0.16
N MET A 149 4.72 -4.51 0.20
CA MET A 149 4.20 -5.76 -0.37
C MET A 149 2.91 -6.22 0.33
N ILE A 150 2.77 -6.00 1.64
CA ILE A 150 1.60 -6.46 2.40
C ILE A 150 0.33 -5.71 1.98
N ASN A 151 0.41 -4.42 1.69
CA ASN A 151 -0.70 -3.64 1.16
C ASN A 151 -1.16 -4.15 -0.21
N VAL A 152 -0.20 -4.53 -1.08
CA VAL A 152 -0.49 -5.17 -2.37
C VAL A 152 -1.18 -6.53 -2.16
N MET A 153 -0.62 -7.38 -1.29
CA MET A 153 -1.20 -8.69 -0.97
C MET A 153 -2.61 -8.57 -0.39
N ASN A 154 -2.87 -7.55 0.43
CA ASN A 154 -4.20 -7.27 0.97
C ASN A 154 -5.21 -6.91 -0.13
N ILE A 155 -4.79 -6.14 -1.17
CA ILE A 155 -5.63 -5.84 -2.34
C ILE A 155 -5.95 -7.11 -3.11
N MET A 156 -4.94 -7.94 -3.41
CA MET A 156 -5.15 -9.19 -4.14
C MET A 156 -6.10 -10.11 -3.38
N LEU A 157 -5.91 -10.26 -2.07
CA LEU A 157 -6.81 -11.05 -1.23
C LEU A 157 -8.23 -10.47 -1.22
N ASN A 158 -8.39 -9.15 -1.18
CA ASN A 158 -9.71 -8.52 -1.23
C ASN A 158 -10.45 -8.79 -2.55
N ILE A 159 -9.75 -8.88 -3.67
CA ILE A 159 -10.32 -9.30 -4.97
C ILE A 159 -10.79 -10.76 -4.89
N VAL A 160 -9.93 -11.65 -4.40
CA VAL A 160 -10.25 -13.08 -4.23
C VAL A 160 -11.47 -13.28 -3.34
N THR A 161 -11.55 -12.57 -2.22
CA THR A 161 -12.63 -12.71 -1.24
C THR A 161 -13.84 -11.82 -1.51
N LYS A 162 -13.77 -10.93 -2.52
CA LYS A 162 -14.79 -9.92 -2.84
C LYS A 162 -15.18 -9.06 -1.64
N THR A 163 -14.19 -8.61 -0.89
CA THR A 163 -14.37 -7.81 0.34
C THR A 163 -13.79 -6.41 0.18
N ASN A 164 -14.14 -5.49 1.09
CA ASN A 164 -13.62 -4.11 1.08
C ASN A 164 -13.89 -3.40 -0.26
N ASP A 165 -15.12 -3.52 -0.77
CA ASP A 165 -15.59 -2.91 -2.02
C ASP A 165 -15.00 -3.48 -3.32
N PHE A 166 -14.06 -4.43 -3.26
CA PHE A 166 -13.47 -5.07 -4.44
C PHE A 166 -14.42 -6.04 -5.17
N ASP A 167 -15.70 -6.15 -4.79
CA ASP A 167 -16.70 -6.91 -5.54
C ASP A 167 -17.02 -6.29 -6.93
N VAL A 168 -16.65 -5.03 -7.13
CA VAL A 168 -16.93 -4.27 -8.37
C VAL A 168 -15.85 -4.34 -9.43
N VAL A 169 -14.63 -4.78 -9.08
CA VAL A 169 -13.55 -4.86 -10.07
C VAL A 169 -13.85 -5.94 -11.10
N ASN A 170 -13.31 -5.79 -12.31
CA ASN A 170 -13.52 -6.75 -13.38
C ASN A 170 -13.19 -8.17 -12.93
N LYS A 171 -14.14 -9.10 -13.13
CA LYS A 171 -14.02 -10.51 -12.75
C LYS A 171 -12.82 -11.21 -13.41
N SER A 172 -12.30 -10.68 -14.52
CA SER A 172 -11.08 -11.17 -15.16
C SER A 172 -9.84 -11.08 -14.27
N TYR A 173 -9.84 -10.24 -13.24
CA TYR A 173 -8.76 -10.15 -12.26
C TYR A 173 -8.75 -11.27 -11.24
N LEU A 174 -9.84 -12.05 -11.08
CA LEU A 174 -9.95 -13.06 -10.03
C LEU A 174 -8.82 -14.09 -10.11
N GLY A 175 -8.65 -14.74 -11.26
CA GLY A 175 -7.60 -15.76 -11.43
C GLY A 175 -6.18 -15.19 -11.29
N LYS A 176 -5.96 -13.94 -11.74
CA LYS A 176 -4.67 -13.24 -11.56
C LYS A 176 -4.39 -12.96 -10.08
N ALA A 177 -5.42 -12.56 -9.33
CA ALA A 177 -5.31 -12.29 -7.89
C ALA A 177 -5.08 -13.58 -7.09
N GLU A 178 -5.74 -14.69 -7.44
CA GLU A 178 -5.51 -16.00 -6.82
C GLU A 178 -4.07 -16.47 -7.00
N ASP A 179 -3.54 -16.40 -8.23
CA ASP A 179 -2.14 -16.71 -8.51
C ASP A 179 -1.18 -15.76 -7.76
N ALA A 180 -1.46 -14.46 -7.79
CA ALA A 180 -0.63 -13.46 -7.14
C ALA A 180 -0.56 -13.68 -5.62
N VAL A 181 -1.68 -13.97 -4.96
CA VAL A 181 -1.73 -14.31 -3.53
C VAL A 181 -0.95 -15.58 -3.26
N LYS A 182 -1.14 -16.64 -4.06
CA LYS A 182 -0.43 -17.91 -3.89
C LYS A 182 1.09 -17.70 -3.95
N ARG A 183 1.59 -17.08 -5.02
CA ARG A 183 3.04 -16.84 -5.18
C ARG A 183 3.58 -15.88 -4.13
N GLY A 184 2.81 -14.87 -3.73
CA GLY A 184 3.19 -13.95 -2.66
C GLY A 184 3.30 -14.63 -1.28
N VAL A 185 2.41 -15.57 -0.96
CA VAL A 185 2.51 -16.40 0.25
C VAL A 185 3.74 -17.30 0.18
N GLU A 186 3.98 -17.96 -0.95
CA GLU A 186 5.19 -18.77 -1.15
C GLU A 186 6.48 -17.94 -0.97
N CYS A 187 6.49 -16.71 -1.48
CA CYS A 187 7.60 -15.77 -1.27
C CYS A 187 7.79 -15.47 0.22
N ILE A 188 6.72 -15.13 0.95
CA ILE A 188 6.77 -14.86 2.41
C ILE A 188 7.34 -16.06 3.17
N LEU A 189 6.90 -17.27 2.86
CA LEU A 189 7.39 -18.47 3.54
C LEU A 189 8.87 -18.73 3.24
N LYS A 190 9.31 -18.52 2.00
CA LYS A 190 10.72 -18.70 1.58
C LYS A 190 11.65 -17.62 2.15
N THR A 191 11.14 -16.43 2.47
CA THR A 191 11.93 -15.34 3.04
C THR A 191 11.92 -15.34 4.57
N GLN A 192 11.12 -16.19 5.22
CA GLN A 192 11.16 -16.30 6.68
C GLN A 192 12.53 -16.80 7.12
N VAL A 193 13.18 -16.05 8.01
CA VAL A 193 14.57 -16.33 8.36
C VAL A 193 14.62 -17.54 9.30
N VAL A 194 15.53 -18.47 8.99
CA VAL A 194 15.82 -19.63 9.81
C VAL A 194 17.11 -19.37 10.59
N GLN A 195 17.02 -19.40 11.91
CA GLN A 195 18.16 -19.28 12.80
C GLN A 195 18.29 -20.55 13.63
N ASN A 196 19.45 -21.22 13.54
CA ASN A 196 19.72 -22.48 14.26
C ASN A 196 18.62 -23.54 14.06
N GLY A 197 18.12 -23.68 12.82
CA GLY A 197 17.07 -24.63 12.47
C GLY A 197 15.65 -24.23 12.89
N LYS A 198 15.45 -23.05 13.51
CA LYS A 198 14.14 -22.55 13.93
C LYS A 198 13.71 -21.36 13.07
N LEU A 199 12.45 -21.36 12.63
CA LEU A 199 11.83 -20.21 11.97
C LEU A 199 11.72 -19.03 12.96
N THR A 200 11.91 -17.82 12.45
CA THR A 200 11.88 -16.59 13.25
C THR A 200 10.89 -15.59 12.65
N ILE A 201 11.34 -14.37 12.35
CA ILE A 201 10.57 -13.34 11.66
C ILE A 201 11.24 -12.99 10.32
N TRP A 202 10.93 -11.82 9.76
CA TRP A 202 11.44 -11.36 8.48
C TRP A 202 12.31 -10.10 8.62
N GLY A 203 13.11 -9.83 7.60
CA GLY A 203 13.71 -8.52 7.38
C GLY A 203 12.76 -7.57 6.64
N ALA A 204 13.17 -6.31 6.52
CA ALA A 204 12.36 -5.29 5.83
C ALA A 204 12.42 -5.41 4.29
N GLN A 205 13.51 -5.98 3.75
CA GLN A 205 13.66 -6.21 2.32
C GLN A 205 14.57 -7.41 2.03
N TYR A 206 14.41 -7.98 0.84
CA TYR A 206 15.12 -9.16 0.38
C TYR A 206 15.56 -9.00 -1.07
N ASP A 207 16.74 -9.54 -1.37
CA ASP A 207 17.27 -9.56 -2.73
C ASP A 207 16.29 -10.27 -3.67
N GLN A 208 15.89 -9.59 -4.75
CA GLN A 208 14.84 -10.05 -5.64
C GLN A 208 15.15 -11.37 -6.36
N ASN A 209 16.42 -11.78 -6.44
CA ASN A 209 16.83 -12.98 -7.17
C ASN A 209 17.12 -14.15 -6.23
N THR A 210 17.77 -13.87 -5.09
CA THR A 210 18.31 -14.86 -4.16
C THR A 210 17.43 -15.07 -2.93
N LEU A 211 16.45 -14.19 -2.67
CA LEU A 211 15.59 -14.20 -1.48
C LEU A 211 16.35 -14.08 -0.16
N LYS A 212 17.59 -13.60 -0.19
CA LYS A 212 18.37 -13.33 1.03
C LYS A 212 18.02 -11.94 1.57
N PRO A 213 18.05 -11.72 2.90
CA PRO A 213 17.85 -10.38 3.46
C PRO A 213 18.82 -9.37 2.83
N ALA A 214 18.29 -8.21 2.47
CA ALA A 214 19.04 -7.12 1.85
C ALA A 214 19.02 -5.86 2.73
N LYS A 215 20.01 -4.99 2.55
CA LYS A 215 19.98 -3.65 3.15
C LYS A 215 19.18 -2.68 2.27
N ALA A 216 18.70 -1.58 2.86
CA ALA A 216 18.06 -0.50 2.11
C ALA A 216 18.90 0.77 2.16
N ARG A 217 18.41 1.82 2.83
CA ARG A 217 19.18 3.05 3.06
C ARG A 217 20.38 2.74 3.98
N ASN A 218 21.38 3.62 4.01
CA ASN A 218 22.60 3.41 4.81
C ASN A 218 22.33 3.07 6.29
N PHE A 219 21.24 3.60 6.86
CA PHE A 219 20.83 3.37 8.24
C PHE A 219 19.89 2.17 8.43
N GLU A 220 19.68 1.35 7.39
CA GLU A 220 18.79 0.19 7.37
C GLU A 220 19.57 -1.05 6.94
N PRO A 221 20.39 -1.63 7.84
CA PRO A 221 21.17 -2.83 7.55
C PRO A 221 20.25 -4.02 7.25
N ALA A 222 20.81 -5.07 6.62
CA ALA A 222 20.14 -6.35 6.53
C ALA A 222 20.00 -6.94 7.94
N SER A 223 18.77 -7.05 8.44
CA SER A 223 18.47 -7.44 9.82
C SER A 223 17.06 -8.00 9.93
N TYR A 224 16.71 -8.57 11.07
CA TYR A 224 15.31 -8.74 11.43
C TYR A 224 14.62 -7.38 11.49
N SER A 225 13.34 -7.32 11.13
CA SER A 225 12.53 -6.10 11.19
C SER A 225 11.20 -6.37 11.89
N THR A 226 11.05 -5.85 13.10
CA THR A 226 9.89 -6.14 13.96
C THR A 226 8.61 -5.57 13.39
N SER A 227 8.61 -4.29 13.00
CA SER A 227 7.43 -3.59 12.50
C SER A 227 6.85 -4.27 11.27
N GLU A 228 7.70 -4.55 10.27
CA GLU A 228 7.23 -5.14 9.00
C GLU A 228 6.78 -6.59 9.18
N SER A 229 7.42 -7.33 10.08
CA SER A 229 7.03 -8.70 10.41
C SER A 229 5.63 -8.78 11.05
N VAL A 230 5.19 -7.75 11.78
CA VAL A 230 3.82 -7.69 12.31
C VAL A 230 2.80 -7.62 11.16
N GLY A 231 3.08 -6.84 10.11
CA GLY A 231 2.25 -6.75 8.91
C GLY A 231 2.14 -8.09 8.19
N ILE A 232 3.27 -8.79 8.02
CA ILE A 232 3.34 -10.13 7.42
C ILE A 232 2.48 -11.13 8.20
N VAL A 233 2.67 -11.22 9.52
CA VAL A 233 1.93 -12.16 10.37
C VAL A 233 0.42 -11.87 10.31
N LYS A 234 0.03 -10.60 10.38
CA LYS A 234 -1.38 -10.20 10.26
C LYS A 234 -1.96 -10.59 8.91
N PHE A 235 -1.22 -10.44 7.81
CA PHE A 235 -1.67 -10.88 6.49
C PHE A 235 -1.86 -12.40 6.45
N LEU A 236 -0.87 -13.18 6.90
CA LEU A 236 -0.95 -14.65 6.94
C LEU A 236 -2.16 -15.15 7.76
N MET A 237 -2.46 -14.47 8.87
CA MET A 237 -3.62 -14.78 9.71
C MET A 237 -4.98 -14.45 9.07
N ARG A 238 -5.02 -13.69 7.96
CA ARG A 238 -6.25 -13.45 7.18
C ARG A 238 -6.61 -14.63 6.27
N LEU A 239 -5.67 -15.51 5.96
CA LEU A 239 -5.90 -16.64 5.06
C LEU A 239 -6.90 -17.61 5.69
N LYS A 240 -7.92 -17.99 4.91
CA LYS A 240 -8.86 -19.04 5.32
C LYS A 240 -8.19 -20.40 5.17
N ASN A 241 -8.37 -21.27 6.16
CA ASN A 241 -7.79 -22.62 6.19
C ASN A 241 -6.28 -22.60 5.90
N PRO A 242 -5.48 -21.87 6.69
CA PRO A 242 -4.04 -21.73 6.44
C PRO A 242 -3.35 -23.09 6.47
N SER A 243 -2.40 -23.30 5.55
CA SER A 243 -1.59 -24.52 5.50
C SER A 243 -0.76 -24.70 6.78
N ILE A 244 -0.25 -25.91 7.01
CA ILE A 244 0.63 -26.18 8.15
C ILE A 244 1.87 -25.27 8.14
N ASP A 245 2.43 -24.97 6.97
CA ASP A 245 3.58 -24.07 6.85
C ASP A 245 3.22 -22.64 7.24
N VAL A 246 2.05 -22.15 6.85
CA VAL A 246 1.55 -20.83 7.28
C VAL A 246 1.33 -20.81 8.80
N LYS A 247 0.73 -21.87 9.37
CA LYS A 247 0.53 -21.95 10.81
C LYS A 247 1.87 -21.94 11.56
N ASN A 248 2.83 -22.74 11.10
CA ASN A 248 4.19 -22.79 11.66
C ASN A 248 4.90 -21.44 11.54
N ALA A 249 4.78 -20.75 10.40
CA ALA A 249 5.37 -19.44 10.19
C ALA A 249 4.84 -18.41 11.20
N VAL A 250 3.51 -18.34 11.36
CA VAL A 250 2.83 -17.45 12.31
C VAL A 250 3.25 -17.79 13.75
N THR A 251 3.13 -19.04 14.18
CA THR A 251 3.43 -19.44 15.55
C THR A 251 4.89 -19.18 15.94
N ASN A 252 5.84 -19.44 15.03
CA ASN A 252 7.25 -19.17 15.30
C ASN A 252 7.57 -17.67 15.35
N ALA A 253 6.92 -16.86 14.50
CA ALA A 253 7.06 -15.40 14.56
C ALA A 253 6.55 -14.83 15.89
N ILE A 254 5.41 -15.31 16.38
CA ILE A 254 4.87 -14.93 17.71
C ILE A 254 5.84 -15.33 18.82
N ALA A 255 6.37 -16.55 18.80
CA ALA A 255 7.35 -16.99 19.78
C ALA A 255 8.63 -16.13 19.75
N TRP A 256 9.08 -15.70 18.56
CA TRP A 256 10.20 -14.79 18.43
C TRP A 256 9.89 -13.43 19.04
N PHE A 257 8.74 -12.82 18.74
CA PHE A 257 8.35 -11.54 19.34
C PHE A 257 8.28 -11.60 20.86
N GLU A 258 7.72 -12.67 21.44
CA GLU A 258 7.68 -12.86 22.89
C GLU A 258 9.09 -12.95 23.50
N SER A 259 10.04 -13.59 22.80
CA SER A 259 11.43 -13.72 23.27
C SER A 259 12.25 -12.43 23.14
N ALA A 260 11.91 -11.56 22.18
CA ALA A 260 12.67 -10.37 21.84
C ALA A 260 12.17 -9.08 22.51
N LYS A 261 11.07 -9.17 23.28
CA LYS A 261 10.43 -8.00 23.91
C LYS A 261 11.34 -7.36 24.97
N ILE A 262 11.27 -6.04 25.04
CA ILE A 262 12.00 -5.21 26.00
C ILE A 262 10.96 -4.63 26.96
N THR A 263 11.01 -5.06 28.22
CA THR A 263 10.12 -4.60 29.27
C THR A 263 10.76 -3.51 30.09
N GLY A 264 9.97 -2.61 30.68
CA GLY A 264 10.48 -1.61 31.62
C GLY A 264 11.00 -0.33 30.98
N PHE A 265 10.82 -0.17 29.66
CA PHE A 265 11.27 1.00 28.91
C PHE A 265 10.24 1.46 27.89
N LYS A 266 10.21 2.76 27.65
CA LYS A 266 9.59 3.39 26.48
C LYS A 266 10.62 4.19 25.71
N PHE A 267 10.41 4.36 24.41
CA PHE A 267 11.23 5.22 23.56
C PHE A 267 10.47 6.51 23.29
N ALA A 268 10.96 7.61 23.85
CA ALA A 268 10.26 8.90 23.83
C ALA A 268 11.25 10.06 23.92
N LYS A 269 10.74 11.27 23.68
CA LYS A 269 11.47 12.51 23.98
C LYS A 269 11.82 12.55 25.46
N PHE A 270 13.07 12.92 25.78
CA PHE A 270 13.48 13.21 27.14
C PHE A 270 12.68 14.39 27.72
N PRO A 271 12.66 14.59 29.04
CA PRO A 271 11.88 15.65 29.68
C PRO A 271 12.15 17.07 29.15
N ASP A 272 13.34 17.34 28.61
CA ASP A 272 13.70 18.62 27.99
C ASP A 272 13.15 18.81 26.56
N GLY A 273 12.56 17.77 25.97
CA GLY A 273 11.99 17.75 24.63
C GLY A 273 13.02 17.75 23.49
N LYS A 274 14.32 17.81 23.77
CA LYS A 274 15.36 18.02 22.75
C LYS A 274 15.68 16.74 22.02
N ASP A 275 16.01 15.69 22.76
CA ASP A 275 16.47 14.42 22.23
C ASP A 275 15.51 13.27 22.54
N THR A 276 15.63 12.16 21.82
CA THR A 276 14.83 10.94 21.99
C THR A 276 15.73 9.81 22.45
N GLY A 277 15.27 9.05 23.45
CA GLY A 277 15.99 7.89 23.95
C GLY A 277 15.10 6.92 24.71
N LEU A 278 15.72 5.90 25.31
CA LEU A 278 15.02 5.00 26.21
C LEU A 278 14.83 5.67 27.57
N ILE A 279 13.59 5.62 28.07
CA ILE A 279 13.19 6.14 29.37
C ILE A 279 12.58 4.98 30.16
N ALA A 280 12.99 4.83 31.42
CA ALA A 280 12.45 3.81 32.31
C ALA A 280 10.93 3.99 32.48
N ASP A 281 10.20 2.89 32.32
CA ASP A 281 8.75 2.79 32.48
C ASP A 281 8.39 1.33 32.73
N ALA A 282 8.19 0.97 34.01
CA ALA A 282 7.92 -0.39 34.45
C ALA A 282 6.67 -1.03 33.82
N THR A 283 5.77 -0.24 33.25
CA THR A 283 4.53 -0.72 32.62
C THR A 283 4.65 -0.93 31.11
N SER A 284 5.71 -0.42 30.50
CA SER A 284 5.89 -0.46 29.05
C SER A 284 6.58 -1.73 28.56
N THR A 285 6.12 -2.21 27.39
CA THR A 285 6.79 -3.25 26.60
C THR A 285 6.97 -2.74 25.18
N ILE A 286 8.21 -2.75 24.70
CA ILE A 286 8.60 -2.29 23.38
C ILE A 286 9.51 -3.33 22.70
N TRP A 287 9.74 -3.12 21.41
CA TRP A 287 10.71 -3.86 20.61
C TRP A 287 11.56 -2.87 19.85
N ALA A 288 12.82 -3.21 19.59
CA ALA A 288 13.61 -2.47 18.62
C ALA A 288 13.04 -2.68 17.21
N ARG A 289 13.28 -1.72 16.30
CA ARG A 289 12.89 -1.88 14.90
C ARG A 289 13.72 -2.98 14.24
N PHE A 290 15.03 -3.00 14.52
CA PHE A 290 15.97 -3.93 13.92
C PHE A 290 16.70 -4.77 14.97
N TYR A 291 16.87 -6.06 14.67
CA TYR A 291 17.66 -6.99 15.47
C TYR A 291 18.66 -7.74 14.60
N ASP A 292 19.86 -7.96 15.12
CA ASP A 292 20.91 -8.73 14.44
C ASP A 292 20.50 -10.21 14.27
N PHE A 293 20.79 -10.77 13.09
CA PHE A 293 20.38 -12.13 12.73
C PHE A 293 21.03 -13.22 13.57
N ASN A 294 22.22 -12.98 14.13
CA ASN A 294 22.99 -13.98 14.85
C ASN A 294 22.70 -13.94 16.34
N THR A 295 22.57 -12.74 16.89
CA THR A 295 22.52 -12.51 18.34
C THR A 295 21.13 -12.23 18.88
N ASN A 296 20.14 -11.91 18.02
CA ASN A 296 18.83 -11.40 18.42
C ASN A 296 18.92 -10.18 19.34
N LYS A 297 19.96 -9.35 19.18
CA LYS A 297 20.12 -8.10 19.92
C LYS A 297 19.68 -6.91 19.07
N PRO A 298 19.10 -5.86 19.68
CA PRO A 298 18.82 -4.61 19.00
C PRO A 298 20.05 -4.03 18.30
N ILE A 299 19.86 -3.53 17.08
CA ILE A 299 20.89 -2.80 16.33
C ILE A 299 20.32 -1.51 15.72
N PHE A 300 21.20 -0.53 15.49
CA PHE A 300 20.83 0.81 15.04
C PHE A 300 21.75 1.27 13.93
N GLY A 301 21.19 1.74 12.82
CA GLY A 301 21.96 2.25 11.69
C GLY A 301 22.08 3.78 11.72
N ASP A 302 23.11 4.30 11.06
CA ASP A 302 23.29 5.75 10.87
C ASP A 302 23.62 6.10 9.41
N ARG A 303 23.62 7.39 9.06
CA ARG A 303 23.81 7.86 7.67
C ARG A 303 25.19 7.52 7.11
N ASP A 304 26.17 7.33 7.98
CA ASP A 304 27.53 6.88 7.66
C ASP A 304 27.63 5.38 7.35
N ASN A 305 26.49 4.67 7.31
CA ASN A 305 26.40 3.23 7.07
C ASN A 305 27.04 2.38 8.19
N SER A 306 27.26 2.96 9.37
CA SER A 306 27.65 2.20 10.57
C SER A 306 26.45 1.54 11.24
N VAL A 307 26.72 0.40 11.89
CA VAL A 307 25.76 -0.32 12.73
C VAL A 307 26.24 -0.22 14.18
N LYS A 308 25.37 0.25 15.06
CA LYS A 308 25.61 0.40 16.50
C LYS A 308 24.74 -0.56 17.29
N ASN A 309 25.17 -0.88 18.51
CA ASN A 309 24.42 -1.74 19.44
C ASN A 309 23.65 -0.93 20.49
N ASN A 310 23.79 0.40 20.50
CA ASN A 310 23.05 1.29 21.38
C ASN A 310 22.50 2.48 20.59
N VAL A 311 21.24 2.81 20.82
CA VAL A 311 20.57 3.95 20.16
C VAL A 311 21.21 5.28 20.54
N ALA A 312 21.86 5.38 21.70
CA ALA A 312 22.60 6.59 22.09
C ALA A 312 23.81 6.89 21.18
N ASP A 313 24.33 5.87 20.49
CA ASP A 313 25.55 5.96 19.68
C ASP A 313 25.30 6.37 18.22
N ILE A 314 24.03 6.48 17.78
CA ILE A 314 23.69 7.02 16.46
C ILE A 314 23.48 8.53 16.56
N SER A 315 23.59 9.23 15.43
CA SER A 315 23.45 10.67 15.32
C SER A 315 22.13 11.20 15.88
N PHE A 316 22.17 12.40 16.46
CA PHE A 316 21.00 13.09 16.98
C PHE A 316 19.87 13.17 15.95
N GLU A 317 20.20 13.46 14.69
CA GLU A 317 19.20 13.55 13.61
C GLU A 317 18.50 12.20 13.37
N ARG A 318 19.23 11.08 13.41
CA ARG A 318 18.62 9.74 13.26
C ARG A 318 17.84 9.30 14.49
N ARG A 319 18.32 9.58 15.71
CA ARG A 319 17.56 9.28 16.94
C ARG A 319 16.19 9.96 16.97
N ASN A 320 16.13 11.19 16.45
CA ASN A 320 14.93 12.02 16.50
C ASN A 320 14.03 11.90 15.26
N GLY A 321 14.57 11.48 14.11
CA GLY A 321 13.85 11.42 12.84
C GLY A 321 13.32 10.05 12.44
N TYR A 322 13.55 9.01 13.26
CA TYR A 322 13.18 7.63 12.91
C TYR A 322 12.74 6.83 14.14
N ALA A 323 11.73 5.99 13.97
CA ALA A 323 11.21 5.14 15.04
C ALA A 323 12.09 3.90 15.23
N TRP A 324 13.07 3.97 16.12
CA TRP A 324 13.98 2.87 16.45
C TRP A 324 13.39 1.83 17.39
N TYR A 325 12.34 2.17 18.11
CA TYR A 325 11.58 1.26 18.96
C TYR A 325 10.09 1.53 18.84
N GLY A 326 9.28 0.52 19.12
CA GLY A 326 7.83 0.63 19.12
C GLY A 326 7.14 -0.55 19.79
N ALA A 327 5.84 -0.39 20.04
CA ALA A 327 4.99 -1.44 20.60
C ALA A 327 4.24 -2.23 19.50
N TRP A 328 4.81 -2.34 18.30
CA TRP A 328 4.11 -2.90 17.12
C TRP A 328 3.50 -4.30 17.34
N PRO A 329 4.22 -5.26 17.97
CA PRO A 329 3.68 -6.60 18.23
C PRO A 329 2.62 -6.68 19.34
N LEU A 330 2.46 -5.65 20.18
CA LEU A 330 1.66 -5.72 21.41
C LEU A 330 0.22 -6.24 21.16
N ASN A 331 -0.50 -5.58 20.25
CA ASN A 331 -1.88 -5.97 19.92
C ASN A 331 -1.96 -7.31 19.20
N LEU A 332 -0.95 -7.61 18.37
CA LEU A 332 -0.88 -8.88 17.65
C LEU A 332 -0.80 -10.05 18.64
N ILE A 333 0.09 -9.96 19.63
CA ILE A 333 0.31 -10.98 20.64
C ILE A 333 -0.86 -11.06 21.62
N ALA A 334 -1.32 -9.92 22.16
CA ALA A 334 -2.29 -9.90 23.24
C ALA A 334 -3.73 -10.22 22.78
N LYS A 335 -4.06 -9.93 21.52
CA LYS A 335 -5.44 -9.96 21.02
C LYS A 335 -5.61 -10.78 19.75
N ASP A 336 -4.87 -10.44 18.70
CA ASP A 336 -5.15 -10.98 17.36
C ASP A 336 -4.76 -12.46 17.28
N TYR A 337 -3.56 -12.83 17.78
CA TYR A 337 -3.05 -14.21 17.73
C TYR A 337 -3.85 -15.19 18.59
N PRO A 338 -4.18 -14.91 19.86
CA PRO A 338 -5.01 -15.82 20.66
C PRO A 338 -6.37 -16.10 20.04
N LYS A 339 -6.97 -15.10 19.38
CA LYS A 339 -8.23 -15.28 18.64
C LYS A 339 -8.03 -16.18 17.42
N TRP A 340 -6.97 -15.94 16.63
CA TRP A 340 -6.67 -16.76 15.46
C TRP A 340 -6.31 -18.19 15.82
N GLN A 341 -5.52 -18.40 16.87
CA GLN A 341 -5.09 -19.72 17.32
C GLN A 341 -6.29 -20.59 17.68
N LYS A 342 -7.28 -20.07 18.44
CA LYS A 342 -8.51 -20.80 18.77
C LYS A 342 -9.30 -21.29 17.55
N ALA A 343 -9.24 -20.55 16.44
CA ALA A 343 -9.96 -20.87 15.22
C ALA A 343 -9.17 -21.75 14.24
N ASN A 344 -7.87 -21.94 14.48
CA ASN A 344 -6.95 -22.59 13.53
C ASN A 344 -6.04 -23.63 14.21
N GLN A 345 -6.38 -24.09 15.42
CA GLN A 345 -5.73 -25.26 16.04
C GLN A 345 -5.93 -26.50 15.17
#